data_AF-A0A2S9FRJ3-F1
#
_entry.id   AF-A0A2S9FRJ3-F1
#
_cell.length_a   1.000
_cell.length_b   1.000
_cell.length_c   1.000
_cell.angle_alpha   90.00
_cell.angle_beta   90.00
_cell.angle_gamma   90.00
#
_symmetry.space_group_name_H-M   'P 1'
#
loop_
_entity.id
_entity.type
_entity.pdbx_description
1 polymer ?
#
loop_
_entity_poly.entity_id
_entity_poly.type
_entity_poly.pdbx_seq_one_letter_code
_entity_poly.pdbx_strand_id
1 'polypeptide(L)'
;DGLRKLAGTPASTLPRSRRIDAQRAIRLGPTVRRSGLDGALLAYDGQLIDDARLVTAVARTAAQHGARILTRVAASDASRNAVTLTDTLTGESMRVSA
;
A
#
# COMPACT_ATOMS: atom_id res chain seq x y z
N ASP A 1 -4.09 -16.89 -2.98
CA ASP A 1 -5.21 -16.95 -2.00
C ASP A 1 -4.88 -16.34 -0.63
N GLY A 2 -3.62 -16.19 -0.22
CA GLY A 2 -3.25 -15.61 1.08
C GLY A 2 -3.80 -14.20 1.32
N LEU A 3 -3.62 -13.29 0.36
CA LEU A 3 -4.09 -11.89 0.44
C LEU A 3 -5.59 -11.78 0.73
N ARG A 4 -6.42 -12.48 -0.05
CA ARG A 4 -7.89 -12.55 0.15
C ARG A 4 -8.25 -13.02 1.55
N LYS A 5 -7.61 -14.09 2.03
CA LYS A 5 -7.87 -14.67 3.35
C LYS A 5 -7.49 -13.70 4.48
N LEU A 6 -6.31 -13.10 4.39
CA LEU A 6 -5.82 -12.14 5.38
C LEU A 6 -6.66 -10.87 5.43
N ALA A 7 -7.13 -10.39 4.27
CA ALA A 7 -8.05 -9.27 4.18
C ALA A 7 -9.52 -9.62 4.51
N GLY A 8 -9.80 -10.86 4.96
CA GLY A 8 -11.15 -11.30 5.31
C GLY A 8 -12.16 -11.26 4.16
N THR A 9 -11.70 -11.24 2.90
CA THR A 9 -12.56 -10.99 1.74
C THR A 9 -13.27 -12.28 1.30
N PRO A 10 -14.63 -12.29 1.25
CA PRO A 10 -15.38 -13.47 0.81
C PRO A 10 -15.07 -13.87 -0.63
N ALA A 11 -15.22 -15.16 -0.94
CA ALA A 11 -15.01 -15.67 -2.31
C ALA A 11 -16.05 -15.16 -3.32
N SER A 12 -17.22 -14.72 -2.84
CA SER A 12 -18.24 -14.04 -3.64
C SER A 12 -17.81 -12.65 -4.08
N THR A 13 -16.97 -11.97 -3.28
CA THR A 13 -16.41 -10.65 -3.60
C THR A 13 -15.12 -10.78 -4.40
N LEU A 14 -14.18 -11.62 -3.94
CA LEU A 14 -12.91 -11.88 -4.62
C LEU A 14 -12.75 -13.38 -4.88
N PRO A 15 -12.91 -13.85 -6.13
CA PRO A 15 -12.85 -15.27 -6.43
C PRO A 15 -11.50 -15.89 -6.05
N ARG A 16 -11.53 -17.17 -5.65
CA ARG A 16 -10.32 -17.93 -5.33
C ARG A 16 -9.40 -18.04 -6.55
N SER A 17 -8.09 -18.14 -6.26
CA SER A 17 -7.11 -18.55 -7.26
C SER A 17 -7.49 -19.90 -7.84
N ARG A 18 -7.41 -20.06 -9.16
CA ARG A 18 -7.84 -21.29 -9.84
C ARG A 18 -7.04 -21.53 -11.11
N ARG A 19 -6.92 -22.80 -11.51
CA ARG A 19 -6.43 -23.12 -12.86
C ARG A 19 -7.45 -22.68 -13.91
N ILE A 20 -6.94 -22.22 -15.04
CA ILE A 20 -7.69 -21.88 -16.24
C ILE A 20 -7.06 -22.61 -17.43
N ASP A 21 -7.91 -22.98 -18.39
CA ASP A 21 -7.45 -23.62 -19.63
C ASP A 21 -6.58 -22.68 -20.48
N ALA A 22 -5.88 -23.27 -21.46
CA ALA A 22 -5.01 -22.55 -22.38
C ALA A 22 -5.74 -21.45 -23.17
N GLN A 23 -7.00 -21.70 -23.57
CA GLN A 23 -7.77 -20.73 -24.34
C GLN A 23 -8.10 -19.48 -23.51
N ARG A 24 -8.44 -19.65 -22.23
CA ARG A 24 -8.70 -18.54 -21.30
C ARG A 24 -7.41 -17.82 -20.96
N ALA A 25 -6.29 -18.54 -20.81
CA ALA A 25 -4.97 -17.93 -20.62
C ALA A 25 -4.60 -17.02 -21.80
N ILE A 26 -4.77 -17.49 -23.05
CA ILE A 26 -4.53 -16.70 -24.26
C ILE A 26 -5.46 -15.47 -24.34
N ARG A 27 -6.73 -15.61 -23.96
CA ARG A 27 -7.66 -14.45 -23.92
C ARG A 27 -7.24 -13.37 -22.92
N LEU A 28 -6.65 -13.75 -21.80
CA LEU A 28 -6.23 -12.81 -20.74
C LEU A 28 -4.84 -12.23 -20.97
N GLY A 29 -3.92 -13.01 -21.54
CA GLY A 29 -2.57 -12.59 -21.92
C GLY A 29 -2.28 -12.96 -23.38
N PRO A 30 -2.67 -12.12 -24.36
CA PRO A 30 -2.58 -12.47 -25.79
C PRO A 30 -1.15 -12.74 -26.30
N THR A 31 -0.14 -12.28 -25.56
CA THR A 31 1.28 -12.38 -25.88
C THR A 31 1.96 -13.65 -25.34
N VAL A 32 1.23 -14.52 -24.63
CA VAL A 32 1.80 -15.79 -24.11
C VAL A 32 2.22 -16.73 -25.26
N ARG A 33 3.31 -17.47 -25.04
CA ARG A 33 3.75 -18.53 -25.96
C ARG A 33 2.69 -19.63 -26.01
N ARG A 34 2.20 -19.96 -27.21
CA ARG A 34 1.12 -20.95 -27.41
C ARG A 34 1.61 -22.40 -27.50
N SER A 35 2.79 -22.60 -28.09
CA SER A 35 3.37 -23.94 -28.23
C SER A 35 3.65 -24.54 -26.84
N GLY A 36 3.01 -25.67 -26.54
CA GLY A 36 3.15 -26.36 -25.25
C GLY A 36 2.39 -25.72 -24.08
N LEU A 37 1.47 -24.78 -24.32
CA LEU A 37 0.70 -24.14 -23.25
C LEU A 37 -0.45 -25.06 -22.77
N ASP A 38 -0.33 -25.57 -21.55
CA ASP A 38 -1.34 -26.43 -20.90
C ASP A 38 -2.44 -25.61 -20.18
N GLY A 39 -2.13 -24.37 -19.77
CA GLY A 39 -3.06 -23.49 -19.06
C GLY A 39 -2.33 -22.44 -18.24
N ALA A 40 -3.03 -21.84 -17.29
CA ALA A 40 -2.46 -20.88 -16.34
C ALA A 40 -3.10 -20.96 -14.96
N LEU A 41 -2.44 -20.38 -13.96
CA LEU A 41 -3.04 -20.10 -12.66
C LEU A 41 -3.54 -18.65 -12.67
N LEU A 42 -4.85 -18.47 -12.57
CA LEU A 42 -5.44 -17.16 -12.39
C LEU A 42 -5.46 -16.82 -10.90
N ALA A 43 -4.81 -15.71 -10.54
CA ALA A 43 -4.82 -15.13 -9.20
C ALA A 43 -5.09 -13.63 -9.30
N TYR A 44 -5.55 -13.06 -8.18
CA TYR A 44 -5.77 -11.63 -8.03
C TYR A 44 -4.79 -11.12 -6.98
N ASP A 45 -4.18 -9.98 -7.25
CA ASP A 45 -3.24 -9.33 -6.35
C ASP A 45 -3.62 -7.85 -6.15
N GLY A 46 -3.12 -7.26 -5.07
CA GLY A 46 -3.27 -5.85 -4.79
C GLY A 46 -2.29 -5.04 -5.62
N GLN A 47 -2.78 -4.25 -6.57
CA GLN A 47 -1.94 -3.29 -7.24
C GLN A 47 -1.85 -2.03 -6.36
N LEU A 48 -0.68 -1.77 -5.78
CA LEU A 48 -0.36 -0.45 -5.22
C LEU A 48 -0.15 0.49 -6.42
N ILE A 49 -1.23 1.14 -6.82
CA ILE A 49 -1.24 2.02 -8.01
C ILE A 49 -0.54 3.35 -7.70
N ASP A 50 -0.62 3.83 -6.46
CA ASP A 50 -0.09 5.12 -6.05
C ASP A 50 0.21 5.12 -4.53
N ASP A 51 1.46 4.87 -4.19
CA ASP A 51 1.96 4.84 -2.81
C ASP A 51 1.94 6.23 -2.16
N ALA A 52 2.23 7.29 -2.93
CA ALA A 52 2.14 8.67 -2.46
C ALA A 52 0.71 9.05 -2.05
N ARG A 53 -0.29 8.64 -2.84
CA ARG A 53 -1.71 8.82 -2.48
C ARG A 53 -2.11 8.00 -1.27
N LEU A 54 -1.60 6.78 -1.12
CA LEU A 54 -1.84 5.97 0.07
C LEU A 54 -1.32 6.68 1.33
N VAL A 55 -0.07 7.13 1.32
CA VAL A 55 0.53 7.87 2.44
C VAL A 55 -0.25 9.14 2.74
N THR A 56 -0.61 9.89 1.71
CA THR A 56 -1.40 11.13 1.85
C THR A 56 -2.77 10.86 2.44
N ALA A 57 -3.45 9.79 2.02
CA ALA A 57 -4.75 9.40 2.56
C ALA A 57 -4.65 9.06 4.06
N VAL A 58 -3.65 8.27 4.46
CA VAL A 58 -3.42 7.95 5.87
C VAL A 58 -3.16 9.20 6.71
N ALA A 59 -2.28 10.09 6.25
CA ALA A 59 -1.99 11.35 6.94
C ALA A 59 -3.23 12.24 7.09
N ARG A 60 -4.06 12.34 6.04
CA ARG A 60 -5.31 13.11 6.07
C ARG A 60 -6.34 12.50 7.02
N THR A 61 -6.48 11.17 7.06
CA THR A 61 -7.37 10.50 8.01
C THR A 61 -6.90 10.72 9.45
N ALA A 62 -5.59 10.61 9.72
CA ALA A 62 -5.05 10.92 11.04
C ALA A 62 -5.36 12.37 11.46
N ALA A 63 -5.20 13.32 10.53
CA ALA A 63 -5.56 14.72 10.78
C ALA A 63 -7.05 14.92 11.06
N GLN A 64 -7.94 14.19 10.36
CA GLN A 64 -9.38 14.18 10.66
C GLN A 64 -9.70 13.66 12.07
N HIS A 65 -8.86 12.76 12.60
CA HIS A 65 -8.93 12.27 13.97
C HIS A 65 -8.13 13.12 14.98
N GLY A 66 -7.68 14.33 14.60
CA GLY A 66 -7.06 15.30 15.50
C GLY A 66 -5.53 15.25 15.57
N ALA A 67 -4.87 14.42 14.77
CA ALA A 67 -3.41 14.43 14.68
C ALA A 67 -2.91 15.73 14.04
N ARG A 68 -1.81 16.28 14.57
CA ARG A 68 -1.07 17.38 13.90
C ARG A 68 -0.04 16.78 12.96
N ILE A 69 -0.17 17.07 11.67
CA ILE A 69 0.77 16.61 10.64
C ILE A 69 1.66 17.79 10.24
N LEU A 70 2.95 17.69 10.56
CA LEU A 70 3.94 18.70 10.21
C LEU A 70 4.79 18.20 9.04
N THR A 71 4.66 18.85 7.90
CA THR A 71 5.52 18.58 6.74
C THR A 71 6.74 19.50 6.76
N ARG A 72 7.83 19.11 6.09
CA ARG A 72 9.08 19.90 6.05
C ARG A 72 9.68 20.19 7.44
N VAL A 73 9.40 19.33 8.42
CA VAL A 73 9.99 19.39 9.76
C VAL A 73 10.88 18.18 9.96
N ALA A 74 12.14 18.40 10.31
CA ALA A 74 13.08 17.35 10.68
C ALA A 74 12.99 17.06 12.18
N ALA A 75 13.06 15.79 12.57
CA ALA A 75 13.09 15.37 13.97
C ALA A 75 14.50 14.89 14.34
N SER A 76 15.05 15.40 15.45
CA SER A 76 16.33 14.99 16.04
C SER A 76 16.23 14.82 17.55
N ASP A 77 17.27 14.25 18.17
CA ASP A 77 17.43 14.16 19.63
C ASP A 77 16.22 13.55 20.36
N ALA A 78 15.61 12.54 19.74
CA ALA A 78 14.47 11.84 20.28
C ALA A 78 14.85 11.07 21.55
N SER A 79 14.17 11.38 22.64
CA SER A 79 14.23 10.65 23.90
C SER A 79 12.91 9.91 24.13
N ARG A 80 12.79 9.24 25.29
CA ARG A 80 11.55 8.61 25.73
C ARG A 80 10.35 9.57 25.76
N ASN A 81 10.57 10.85 26.04
CA ASN A 81 9.52 11.81 26.39
C ASN A 81 9.59 13.12 25.61
N ALA A 82 10.54 13.29 24.71
CA ALA A 82 10.68 14.52 23.95
C ALA A 82 11.42 14.31 22.63
N VAL A 83 11.24 15.26 21.71
CA VAL A 83 11.93 15.33 20.43
C VAL A 83 12.23 16.79 20.10
N THR A 84 13.35 17.03 19.44
CA THR A 84 13.65 18.34 18.84
C THR A 84 13.09 18.35 17.42
N LEU A 85 12.25 19.32 17.11
CA LEU A 85 11.67 19.55 15.78
C LEU A 85 12.29 20.80 15.18
N THR A 86 12.74 20.72 13.93
CA THR A 86 13.31 21.85 13.18
C THR A 86 12.55 22.05 11.88
N ASP A 87 11.99 23.25 11.69
CA ASP A 87 11.43 23.65 10.39
C ASP A 87 12.58 23.80 9.38
N THR A 88 12.54 22.99 8.31
CA THR A 88 13.61 22.96 7.30
C THR A 88 13.57 24.15 6.33
N LEU A 89 12.51 24.96 6.35
CA LEU A 89 12.39 26.16 5.53
C LEU A 89 12.98 27.38 6.24
N THR A 90 12.86 27.47 7.56
CA THR A 90 13.29 28.63 8.36
C THR A 90 14.52 28.36 9.23
N GLY A 91 14.77 27.10 9.57
CA GLY A 91 15.80 26.70 10.54
C GLY A 91 15.37 26.86 11.99
N GLU A 92 14.14 27.28 12.28
CA GLU A 92 13.63 27.41 13.65
C GLU A 92 13.47 26.02 14.30
N SER A 93 13.94 25.90 15.54
CA SER A 93 13.89 24.65 16.30
C SER A 93 13.09 24.81 17.59
N MET A 94 12.31 23.78 17.92
CA MET A 94 11.59 23.68 19.19
C MET A 94 11.67 22.28 19.76
N ARG A 95 11.69 22.17 21.09
CA ARG A 95 11.59 20.88 21.78
C ARG A 95 10.13 20.62 22.14
N VAL A 96 9.62 19.46 21.75
CA VAL A 96 8.24 19.02 22.01
C VAL A 96 8.27 17.80 22.91
N SER A 97 7.47 17.81 23.97
CA SER A 97 7.24 16.64 24.83
C SER A 97 6.12 15.75 24.27
N ALA A 98 6.22 14.45 24.53
CA ALA A 98 5.17 13.47 24.23
C ALA A 98 3.96 13.64 25.15
#